data_AF-A0A7G9YJ65-F1
#
_entry.id   AF-A0A7G9YJ65-F1
#
_cell.length_a   1.000
_cell.length_b   1.000
_cell.length_c   1.000
_cell.angle_alpha   90.00
_cell.angle_beta   90.00
_cell.angle_gamma   90.00
#
_symmetry.space_group_name_H-M   'P 1'
#
loop_
_entity.id
_entity.type
_entity.pdbx_description
1 polymer ?
#
loop_
_entity_poly.entity_id
_entity_poly.type
_entity_poly.pdbx_seq_one_letter_code
_entity_poly.pdbx_strand_id
1 'polypeptide(L)'
;MPSEYLRTIARICIEFRVDGHRADIMIDRAARTNAAYEGRDRVIEDDLIEAAELVLPHRMRKRPFEEEEFSTERLKEIVRV
;
A
#
# COMPACT_ATOMS: atom_id res chain seq x y z
N MET A 1 -9.64 9.93 -3.07
CA MET A 1 -8.51 9.78 -2.12
C MET A 1 -8.32 11.09 -1.40
N PRO A 2 -8.46 11.08 -0.07
CA PRO A 2 -8.05 12.18 0.79
C PRO A 2 -6.52 12.33 0.85
N SER A 3 -6.04 13.51 1.25
CA SER A 3 -4.60 13.82 1.27
C SER A 3 -3.85 13.03 2.36
N GLU A 4 -4.53 12.71 3.45
CA GLU A 4 -4.05 11.85 4.53
C GLU A 4 -3.70 10.44 4.02
N TYR A 5 -4.53 9.85 3.15
CA TYR A 5 -4.26 8.53 2.59
C TYR A 5 -3.09 8.53 1.62
N LEU A 6 -2.87 9.60 0.87
CA LEU A 6 -1.65 9.74 0.06
C LEU A 6 -0.39 9.79 0.94
N ARG A 7 -0.45 10.45 2.10
CA ARG A 7 0.64 10.42 3.10
C ARG A 7 0.83 9.02 3.67
N THR A 8 -0.25 8.31 3.99
CA THR A 8 -0.19 6.93 4.47
C THR A 8 0.43 6.00 3.43
N ILE A 9 0.05 6.12 2.14
CA ILE A 9 0.64 5.34 1.04
C ILE A 9 2.15 5.60 0.92
N ALA A 10 2.57 6.87 0.97
CA ALA A 10 3.98 7.22 0.93
C ALA A 10 4.75 6.62 2.12
N ARG A 11 4.16 6.69 3.34
CA ARG A 11 4.72 6.07 4.56
C ARG A 11 4.86 4.56 4.40
N ILE A 12 3.84 3.87 3.88
CA ILE A 12 3.89 2.45 3.58
C ILE A 12 5.06 2.14 2.62
N CYS A 13 5.16 2.84 1.48
CA CYS A 13 6.20 2.55 0.48
C CYS A 13 7.62 2.76 1.02
N ILE A 14 7.81 3.76 1.89
CA ILE A 14 9.07 4.03 2.59
C ILE A 14 9.41 2.89 3.57
N GLU A 15 8.46 2.49 4.42
CA GLU A 15 8.66 1.46 5.45
C GLU A 15 8.94 0.08 4.85
N PHE A 16 8.31 -0.22 3.70
CA PHE A 16 8.52 -1.45 2.92
C PHE A 16 9.67 -1.34 1.90
N ARG A 17 10.49 -0.28 1.96
CA ARG A 17 11.73 -0.12 1.17
C ARG A 17 11.52 -0.32 -0.34
N VAL A 18 10.41 0.17 -0.86
CA VAL A 18 10.12 0.09 -2.30
C VAL A 18 10.94 1.13 -3.06
N ASP A 19 11.44 0.74 -4.24
CA ASP A 19 12.17 1.65 -5.11
C ASP A 19 11.23 2.45 -6.05
N GLY A 20 11.38 3.77 -6.00
CA GLY A 20 10.64 4.75 -6.80
C GLY A 20 9.14 4.86 -6.50
N HIS A 21 8.48 5.86 -7.09
CA HIS A 21 7.09 6.21 -6.78
C HIS A 21 6.02 5.34 -7.46
N ARG A 22 6.43 4.27 -8.14
CA ARG A 22 5.51 3.43 -8.90
C ARG A 22 4.59 2.63 -7.98
N ALA A 23 5.03 2.23 -6.80
CA ALA A 23 4.15 1.58 -5.85
C ALA A 23 3.08 2.54 -5.33
N ASP A 24 3.47 3.76 -4.99
CA ASP A 24 2.54 4.78 -4.49
C ASP A 24 1.37 5.01 -5.46
N ILE A 25 1.70 5.17 -6.74
CA ILE A 25 0.70 5.39 -7.80
C ILE A 25 -0.20 4.16 -7.97
N MET A 26 0.35 2.95 -7.91
CA MET A 26 -0.43 1.74 -8.09
C MET A 26 -1.35 1.47 -6.90
N ILE A 27 -0.90 1.74 -5.67
CA ILE A 27 -1.74 1.62 -4.47
C ILE A 27 -2.89 2.64 -4.52
N ASP A 28 -2.63 3.91 -4.87
CA ASP A 28 -3.70 4.91 -5.01
C ASP A 28 -4.75 4.50 -6.05
N ARG A 29 -4.31 4.03 -7.22
CA ARG A 29 -5.22 3.60 -8.28
C ARG A 29 -6.00 2.35 -7.90
N ALA A 30 -5.34 1.34 -7.33
CA ALA A 30 -5.98 0.11 -6.92
C ALA A 30 -7.00 0.37 -5.81
N ALA A 31 -6.66 1.13 -4.77
CA ALA A 31 -7.59 1.45 -3.68
C ALA A 31 -8.84 2.21 -4.15
N ARG A 32 -8.67 3.18 -5.06
CA ARG A 32 -9.82 3.87 -5.69
C ARG A 32 -10.66 2.95 -6.55
N THR A 33 -10.01 2.04 -7.27
CA THR A 33 -10.70 1.07 -8.12
C THR A 33 -11.50 0.09 -7.26
N ASN A 34 -10.93 -0.39 -6.15
CA ASN A 34 -11.60 -1.26 -5.20
C ASN A 34 -12.84 -0.59 -4.61
N ALA A 35 -12.70 0.66 -4.14
CA ALA A 35 -13.84 1.44 -3.65
C ALA A 35 -14.97 1.56 -4.68
N ALA A 36 -14.61 1.89 -5.93
CA ALA A 36 -15.59 1.99 -7.01
C ALA A 36 -16.21 0.64 -7.40
N TYR A 37 -15.42 -0.43 -7.39
CA TYR A 37 -15.87 -1.80 -7.66
C TYR A 37 -16.90 -2.26 -6.61
N GLU A 38 -16.68 -1.90 -5.34
CA GLU A 38 -17.60 -2.12 -4.21
C GLU A 38 -18.77 -1.12 -4.17
N GLY A 39 -18.96 -0.29 -5.21
CA GLY A 39 -20.07 0.65 -5.31
C GLY A 39 -19.97 1.87 -4.39
N ARG A 40 -18.79 2.15 -3.83
CA ARG A 40 -18.54 3.31 -2.96
C ARG A 40 -17.88 4.44 -3.75
N ASP A 41 -18.16 5.68 -3.36
CA ASP A 41 -17.51 6.90 -3.88
C ASP A 41 -16.29 7.33 -3.04
N ARG A 42 -16.12 6.71 -1.87
CA ARG A 42 -15.05 6.99 -0.91
C ARG A 42 -14.21 5.74 -0.64
N VAL A 43 -12.90 5.96 -0.71
CA VAL A 43 -11.88 5.00 -0.26
C VAL A 43 -11.93 4.90 1.26
N ILE A 44 -11.77 3.68 1.79
CA ILE A 44 -11.60 3.40 3.22
C ILE A 44 -10.22 2.78 3.47
N GLU A 45 -9.84 2.62 4.73
CA GLU A 45 -8.54 2.04 5.12
C GLU A 45 -8.33 0.63 4.57
N ASP A 46 -9.38 -0.21 4.54
CA ASP A 46 -9.28 -1.57 4.03
C ASP A 46 -8.91 -1.60 2.54
N ASP A 47 -9.36 -0.62 1.74
CA ASP A 47 -8.95 -0.49 0.34
C ASP A 47 -7.44 -0.22 0.20
N LEU A 48 -6.85 0.54 1.13
CA LEU A 48 -5.42 0.81 1.15
C LEU A 48 -4.63 -0.45 1.51
N ILE A 49 -5.13 -1.21 2.49
CA ILE A 49 -4.50 -2.46 2.93
C ILE A 49 -4.51 -3.46 1.78
N GLU A 50 -5.67 -3.72 1.18
CA GLU A 50 -5.81 -4.67 0.07
C GLU A 50 -4.95 -4.28 -1.14
N ALA A 51 -4.98 -2.99 -1.52
CA ALA A 51 -4.14 -2.49 -2.61
C ALA A 51 -2.65 -2.66 -2.32
N ALA A 52 -2.20 -2.39 -1.09
CA ALA A 52 -0.81 -2.54 -0.68
C ALA A 52 -0.36 -4.01 -0.63
N GLU A 53 -1.20 -4.91 -0.13
CA GLU A 53 -0.93 -6.37 -0.13
C GLU A 53 -0.70 -6.92 -1.54
N LEU A 54 -1.43 -6.41 -2.52
CA LEU A 54 -1.26 -6.81 -3.92
C LEU A 54 -0.02 -6.18 -4.56
N VAL A 55 0.31 -4.93 -4.23
CA VAL A 55 1.36 -4.15 -4.90
C VAL A 55 2.75 -4.38 -4.32
N LEU A 56 2.89 -4.55 -3.00
CA LEU A 56 4.20 -4.46 -2.32
C LEU A 56 5.09 -5.70 -2.46
N PRO A 57 4.62 -6.95 -2.31
CA PRO A 57 5.50 -8.11 -2.15
C PRO A 57 6.54 -8.29 -3.27
N HIS A 58 6.17 -7.95 -4.50
CA HIS A 58 7.02 -8.07 -5.68
C HIS A 58 7.79 -6.77 -6.02
N ARG A 59 7.56 -5.68 -5.29
CA ARG A 59 8.24 -4.38 -5.44
C ARG A 59 9.20 -4.09 -4.31
N MET A 60 9.12 -4.82 -3.20
CA MET A 60 10.08 -4.79 -2.10
C MET A 60 11.48 -5.18 -2.61
N ARG A 61 12.48 -4.41 -2.19
CA ARG A 61 13.85 -4.62 -2.62
C ARG A 61 14.49 -5.76 -1.83
N LYS A 62 14.66 -6.91 -2.47
CA LYS A 62 15.44 -8.03 -1.89
C LYS A 62 16.93 -7.87 -2.21
N ARG A 63 17.80 -7.89 -1.19
CA ARG A 63 19.24 -8.14 -1.40
C ARG A 63 19.50 -9.63 -1.51
N PRO A 64 20.61 -10.06 -2.16
CA PRO A 64 21.03 -11.44 -2.11
C PRO A 64 21.09 -11.91 -0.66
N PHE A 65 20.47 -13.06 -0.37
CA PHE A 65 20.44 -13.71 0.95
C PHE A 65 19.62 -12.99 2.05
N GLU A 66 18.80 -11.99 1.71
CA GLU A 66 17.81 -11.43 2.64
C GLU A 66 16.45 -12.12 2.52
N GLU A 67 15.99 -12.67 3.64
CA GLU A 67 14.59 -13.09 3.83
C GLU A 67 13.77 -11.87 4.29
N GLU A 68 13.56 -10.89 3.40
CA GLU A 68 12.51 -9.88 3.63
C GLU A 68 11.15 -10.49 3.26
N GLU A 69 10.39 -10.87 4.28
CA GLU A 69 8.99 -11.26 4.15
C GLU A 69 8.07 -10.06 4.31
N PHE A 70 7.05 -10.00 3.46
CA PHE A 70 5.97 -9.04 3.57
C PHE A 70 5.12 -9.36 4.81
N SER A 71 4.90 -8.39 5.70
CA SER A 71 4.03 -8.54 6.88
C SER A 71 2.77 -7.70 6.73
N THR A 72 1.63 -8.39 6.66
CA THR A 72 0.30 -7.78 6.69
C THR A 72 0.04 -7.07 8.02
N GLU A 73 0.57 -7.59 9.12
CA GLU A 73 0.40 -7.01 10.47
C GLU A 73 1.05 -5.63 10.52
N ARG A 74 2.32 -5.52 10.10
CA ARG A 74 3.04 -4.24 10.01
C ARG A 74 2.35 -3.25 9.07
N LEU A 75 1.81 -3.74 7.95
CA LEU A 75 1.02 -2.90 7.05
C LEU A 75 -0.20 -2.30 7.76
N LYS A 76 -0.97 -3.12 8.48
CA LYS A 76 -2.15 -2.68 9.24
C LYS A 76 -1.79 -1.69 10.35
N GLU A 77 -0.66 -1.87 11.03
CA GLU A 77 -0.14 -0.92 12.00
C GLU A 77 0.16 0.44 11.36
N ILE A 78 0.74 0.46 10.16
CA ILE A 78 1.00 1.73 9.45
C ILE A 78 -0.29 2.40 9.00
N VAL A 79 -1.33 1.66 8.63
CA VAL A 79 -2.58 2.25 8.11
C VAL A 79 -3.48 2.80 9.22
N ARG A 80 -3.57 2.12 10.36
CA ARG A 80 -4.53 2.42 11.44
C ARG A 80 -4.04 3.46 12.46
N VAL A 81 -3.02 4.24 12.12
CA VAL A 81 -2.38 5.29 12.94
C VAL A 81 -2.50 6.64 12.26
#